data_AF-A0AAQ3QQ17-F1
#
_entry.id   AF-A0AAQ3QQ17-F1
#
_cell.length_a   1.000
_cell.length_b   1.000
_cell.length_c   1.000
_cell.angle_alpha   90.00
_cell.angle_beta   90.00
_cell.angle_gamma   90.00
#
_symmetry.space_group_name_H-M   'P 1'
#
loop_
_entity.id
_entity.type
_entity.pdbx_description
1 polymer ?
#
loop_
_entity_poly.entity_id
_entity_poly.type
_entity_poly.pdbx_seq_one_letter_code
_entity_poly.pdbx_strand_id
1 'polypeptide(L)'
;MNRILLAGVSITTLLVSSLIGVQAADRVWRWSWPEFNGPEPVAEVCDFKYGKRWVYSVDIDDTPLSNYTISFPVLSEYHFTDAPPGIAGGNRKPFVGNAAIYAARINPTDEIYNWNLLSWGQIQEMCEAGWGIANHAYTSAAYGLTEEQLREEIYWNQVLIGWYTPNRRATNYFVYPSGDTAYRPYLADYGILAGGIQGGPPTNINSSNLDWTDLKRINLDEPVWSQSDDPYVWFPDPPKDGDVFVDFTHWMETDPEHPNRVRWSERLGMIESLYGEHGADDVWSTSIDEAVAYDVARHNASVDVSNNQVTLTLGGNAPSTSLTLKITGIPESVPLTAPKDGLLYRQGDVVWVTTPSLGGPVGSRLPSPNLRCIYNGPVKDLDWPETVELAGVRILQHGGKADETISVDVVEPDGELLEIGSSTGTLWAVWMLFASVPNEKPWSAKGLRVTGNTNAHKKMEVWAVDPINAWRENYFQNRDSSGDAEDYADCDGDQFSNFAEYAFCSDPRDSSSRPIALAVEPTSDKALGIEILCRAGLVVPTYTAEYSLDMKKWTVGGELDGAPFDNGDGTLTARFRSPAALHRFLRVFAN
;
A
#
# COMPACT_ATOMS: atom_id res chain seq x y z
N MET A 1 34.88 39.54 -47.62
CA MET A 1 33.42 39.52 -47.40
C MET A 1 32.89 38.14 -47.77
N ASN A 2 32.87 37.19 -46.83
CA ASN A 2 32.26 35.88 -47.03
C ASN A 2 31.06 35.78 -46.08
N ARG A 3 29.86 35.79 -46.66
CA ARG A 3 28.59 35.56 -45.95
C ARG A 3 28.47 34.06 -45.67
N ILE A 4 28.46 33.70 -44.38
CA ILE A 4 28.07 32.35 -43.94
C ILE A 4 26.55 32.32 -43.91
N LEU A 5 25.95 31.40 -44.69
CA LEU A 5 24.55 31.06 -44.59
C LEU A 5 24.27 30.41 -43.22
N LEU A 6 23.46 31.07 -42.40
CA LEU A 6 22.74 30.41 -41.31
C LEU A 6 21.59 29.62 -41.94
N ALA A 7 21.81 28.33 -42.17
CA ALA A 7 20.73 27.39 -42.46
C ALA A 7 19.88 27.24 -41.20
N GLY A 8 18.59 27.56 -41.30
CA GLY A 8 17.62 27.36 -40.24
C GLY A 8 17.57 25.88 -39.87
N VAL A 9 17.96 25.58 -38.63
CA VAL A 9 17.77 24.26 -38.04
C VAL A 9 16.32 24.21 -37.60
N SER A 10 15.48 23.49 -38.36
CA SER A 10 14.16 23.08 -37.89
C SER A 10 14.40 21.92 -36.92
N ILE A 11 14.38 22.21 -35.61
CA ILE A 11 14.61 21.23 -34.54
C ILE A 11 13.27 20.55 -34.24
N THR A 12 13.10 19.33 -34.72
CA THR A 12 12.00 18.46 -34.32
C THR A 12 12.40 17.76 -33.01
N THR A 13 11.85 18.21 -31.89
CA THR A 13 11.99 17.52 -30.60
C THR A 13 11.20 16.21 -30.68
N LEU A 14 11.91 15.08 -30.85
CA LEU A 14 11.33 13.75 -30.79
C LEU A 14 11.50 13.25 -29.35
N LEU A 15 10.60 13.64 -28.45
CA LEU A 15 10.45 13.02 -27.13
C LEU A 15 9.83 11.64 -27.37
N VAL A 16 10.62 10.59 -27.17
CA VAL A 16 10.09 9.22 -27.13
C VAL A 16 9.44 9.08 -25.76
N SER A 17 8.12 9.26 -25.72
CA SER A 17 7.25 9.03 -24.57
C SER A 17 7.24 7.53 -24.21
N SER A 18 8.29 7.07 -23.52
CA SER A 18 8.38 5.71 -22.94
C SER A 18 7.80 5.61 -21.52
N LEU A 19 7.27 6.72 -20.96
CA LEU A 19 6.75 6.77 -19.59
C LEU A 19 5.26 6.43 -19.47
N ILE A 20 4.47 6.54 -20.55
CA ILE A 20 3.02 6.26 -20.53
C ILE A 20 2.72 4.74 -20.59
N GLY A 21 3.72 3.89 -20.87
CA GLY A 21 3.53 2.46 -21.11
C GLY A 21 3.64 1.52 -19.90
N VAL A 22 4.08 2.00 -18.73
CA VAL A 22 4.45 1.09 -17.63
C VAL A 22 3.24 0.55 -16.86
N GLN A 23 2.18 1.34 -16.64
CA GLN A 23 1.01 0.85 -15.89
C GLN A 23 0.04 -0.03 -16.70
N ALA A 24 -0.07 0.17 -18.01
CA ALA A 24 -0.95 -0.67 -18.84
C ALA A 24 -0.41 -2.10 -19.00
N ALA A 25 0.91 -2.28 -18.91
CA ALA A 25 1.54 -3.59 -19.05
C ALA A 25 1.24 -4.53 -17.86
N ASP A 26 1.18 -3.99 -16.64
CA ASP A 26 1.04 -4.80 -15.42
C ASP A 26 -0.40 -5.25 -15.12
N ARG A 27 -1.37 -4.80 -15.94
CA ARG A 27 -2.78 -5.20 -15.85
C ARG A 27 -3.20 -6.15 -16.97
N VAL A 28 -2.31 -6.49 -17.89
CA VAL A 28 -2.56 -7.46 -18.96
C VAL A 28 -1.55 -8.59 -18.87
N TRP A 29 -2.01 -9.75 -18.43
CA TRP A 29 -1.19 -10.95 -18.33
C TRP A 29 -1.51 -11.91 -19.47
N ARG A 30 -0.46 -12.53 -20.03
CA ARG A 30 -0.57 -13.48 -21.13
C ARG A 30 0.20 -14.74 -20.81
N TRP A 31 -0.39 -15.89 -21.11
CA TRP A 31 0.25 -17.19 -20.98
C TRP A 31 -0.13 -18.09 -22.15
N SER A 32 0.87 -18.70 -22.79
CA SER A 32 0.71 -19.50 -24.00
C SER A 32 1.12 -20.95 -23.79
N TRP A 33 0.54 -21.83 -24.60
CA TRP A 33 0.90 -23.24 -24.68
C TRP A 33 1.19 -23.65 -26.14
N PRO A 34 1.87 -24.79 -26.37
CA PRO A 34 2.06 -25.33 -27.71
C PRO A 34 0.75 -25.61 -28.42
N GLU A 35 0.72 -25.39 -29.74
CA GLU A 35 -0.43 -25.72 -30.59
C GLU A 35 -0.74 -27.22 -30.55
N PHE A 36 -2.04 -27.55 -30.57
CA PHE A 36 -2.51 -28.93 -30.65
C PHE A 36 -3.78 -29.03 -31.52
N ASN A 37 -4.04 -30.23 -32.04
CA ASN A 37 -5.27 -30.52 -32.78
C ASN A 37 -6.39 -30.89 -31.80
N GLY A 38 -7.29 -29.96 -31.52
CA GLY A 38 -8.43 -30.17 -30.63
C GLY A 38 -9.40 -28.99 -30.63
N PRO A 39 -10.50 -29.05 -29.85
CA PRO A 39 -11.34 -27.90 -29.60
C PRO A 39 -10.53 -26.80 -28.89
N GLU A 40 -10.95 -25.54 -29.09
CA GLU A 40 -10.35 -24.40 -28.39
C GLU A 40 -10.59 -24.53 -26.88
N PRO A 41 -9.55 -24.35 -26.03
CA PRO A 41 -9.71 -24.36 -24.58
C PRO A 41 -10.65 -23.25 -24.10
N VAL A 42 -11.29 -23.49 -22.96
CA VAL A 42 -12.10 -22.50 -22.25
C VAL A 42 -11.43 -22.17 -20.93
N ALA A 43 -11.38 -20.89 -20.57
CA ALA A 43 -10.81 -20.42 -19.32
C ALA A 43 -11.82 -19.61 -18.51
N GLU A 44 -11.81 -19.81 -17.19
CA GLU A 44 -12.58 -19.04 -16.21
C GLU A 44 -11.69 -18.65 -15.03
N VAL A 45 -11.96 -17.51 -14.38
CA VAL A 45 -11.32 -17.16 -13.10
C VAL A 45 -12.02 -17.95 -12.01
N CYS A 46 -11.25 -18.63 -11.15
CA CYS A 46 -11.80 -19.35 -9.99
C CYS A 46 -12.45 -18.38 -8.99
N ASP A 47 -13.38 -18.89 -8.18
CA ASP A 47 -13.99 -18.13 -7.07
C ASP A 47 -12.96 -17.75 -6.01
N PHE A 48 -12.00 -18.64 -5.74
CA PHE A 48 -10.89 -18.40 -4.82
C PHE A 48 -9.54 -18.83 -5.41
N LYS A 49 -8.48 -18.24 -4.85
CA LYS A 49 -7.10 -18.57 -5.19
C LYS A 49 -6.86 -20.07 -5.04
N TYR A 50 -6.02 -20.61 -5.92
CA TYR A 50 -5.70 -22.04 -6.03
C TYR A 50 -6.88 -22.95 -6.39
N GLY A 51 -8.06 -22.40 -6.72
CA GLY A 51 -9.26 -23.20 -6.97
C GLY A 51 -9.88 -23.77 -5.69
N LYS A 52 -9.59 -23.16 -4.53
CA LYS A 52 -10.24 -23.48 -3.25
C LYS A 52 -11.73 -23.13 -3.29
N ARG A 53 -12.48 -23.66 -2.33
CA ARG A 53 -13.95 -23.57 -2.31
C ARG A 53 -14.48 -22.58 -1.30
N TRP A 54 -13.70 -22.29 -0.25
CA TRP A 54 -14.07 -21.34 0.80
C TRP A 54 -12.80 -20.75 1.46
N VAL A 55 -12.95 -19.63 2.17
CA VAL A 55 -11.88 -18.92 2.86
C VAL A 55 -12.00 -19.06 4.38
N TYR A 56 -10.86 -19.26 5.04
CA TYR A 56 -10.72 -19.20 6.49
C TYR A 56 -9.75 -18.11 6.91
N SER A 57 -10.11 -17.32 7.92
CA SER A 57 -9.20 -16.36 8.54
C SER A 57 -9.48 -16.22 10.04
N VAL A 58 -8.49 -15.69 10.76
CA VAL A 58 -8.63 -15.30 12.16
C VAL A 58 -8.28 -13.82 12.29
N ASP A 59 -9.22 -13.01 12.75
CA ASP A 59 -8.96 -11.63 13.15
C ASP A 59 -8.59 -11.60 14.63
N ILE A 60 -7.46 -10.98 14.95
CA ILE A 60 -7.07 -10.73 16.33
C ILE A 60 -7.00 -9.23 16.57
N ASP A 61 -8.00 -8.72 17.29
CA ASP A 61 -8.15 -7.30 17.52
C ASP A 61 -7.13 -6.81 18.55
N ASP A 62 -7.04 -5.49 18.64
CA ASP A 62 -6.33 -4.76 19.67
C ASP A 62 -4.80 -4.77 19.72
N THR A 63 -4.12 -5.24 18.66
CA THR A 63 -2.65 -5.24 18.57
C THR A 63 -1.86 -5.91 19.70
N PRO A 64 -2.36 -6.94 20.41
CA PRO A 64 -1.62 -7.47 21.53
C PRO A 64 -0.34 -8.18 21.05
N LEU A 65 0.70 -8.16 21.88
CA LEU A 65 1.96 -8.85 21.59
C LEU A 65 1.75 -10.36 21.35
N SER A 66 0.72 -10.95 21.94
CA SER A 66 0.32 -12.35 21.72
C SER A 66 -0.02 -12.67 20.26
N ASN A 67 -0.33 -11.68 19.41
CA ASN A 67 -0.47 -11.90 17.97
C ASN A 67 0.83 -12.46 17.40
N TYR A 68 1.96 -11.86 17.75
CA TYR A 68 3.27 -12.26 17.26
C TYR A 68 3.86 -13.44 18.04
N THR A 69 3.76 -13.42 19.38
CA THR A 69 4.48 -14.43 20.20
C THR A 69 3.74 -15.75 20.36
N ILE A 70 2.42 -15.79 20.13
CA ILE A 70 1.56 -16.94 20.42
C ILE A 70 0.71 -17.36 19.21
N SER A 71 -0.01 -16.41 18.62
CA SER A 71 -1.00 -16.70 17.58
C SER A 71 -0.33 -16.99 16.25
N PHE A 72 0.64 -16.16 15.85
CA PHE A 72 1.44 -16.36 14.65
C PHE A 72 2.13 -17.74 14.62
N PRO A 73 2.87 -18.16 15.67
CA PRO A 73 3.42 -19.52 15.74
C PRO A 73 2.35 -20.62 15.64
N VAL A 74 1.23 -20.52 16.35
CA VAL A 74 0.27 -21.63 16.36
C VAL A 74 -0.57 -21.75 15.10
N LEU A 75 -0.97 -20.65 14.46
CA LEU A 75 -1.58 -20.77 13.13
C LEU A 75 -0.60 -21.41 12.14
N SER A 76 0.70 -21.12 12.25
CA SER A 76 1.72 -21.70 11.38
C SER A 76 1.96 -23.21 11.58
N GLU A 77 1.38 -23.83 12.62
CA GLU A 77 1.42 -25.28 12.81
C GLU A 77 0.44 -26.02 11.89
N TYR A 78 -0.60 -25.34 11.40
CA TYR A 78 -1.67 -25.88 10.58
C TYR A 78 -1.56 -25.42 9.13
N HIS A 79 -1.93 -26.29 8.18
CA HIS A 79 -1.58 -26.08 6.79
C HIS A 79 -2.68 -26.47 5.79
N PHE A 80 -2.60 -25.85 4.62
CA PHE A 80 -3.26 -26.27 3.38
C PHE A 80 -2.21 -26.32 2.27
N THR A 81 -2.57 -26.72 1.05
CA THR A 81 -1.66 -26.61 -0.10
C THR A 81 -2.12 -25.58 -1.11
N ASP A 82 -1.20 -25.03 -1.89
CA ASP A 82 -1.54 -24.13 -3.00
C ASP A 82 -2.02 -24.88 -4.28
N ALA A 83 -2.32 -26.18 -4.20
CA ALA A 83 -2.96 -26.94 -5.27
C ALA A 83 -4.50 -26.92 -5.17
N PRO A 84 -5.23 -27.13 -6.28
CA PRO A 84 -6.68 -27.32 -6.24
C PRO A 84 -7.09 -28.58 -5.47
N PRO A 85 -8.32 -28.65 -4.93
CA PRO A 85 -8.81 -29.82 -4.21
C PRO A 85 -8.67 -31.12 -5.01
N GLY A 86 -8.11 -32.16 -4.38
CA GLY A 86 -7.89 -33.47 -5.02
C GLY A 86 -6.69 -33.55 -5.96
N ILE A 87 -5.88 -32.49 -6.08
CA ILE A 87 -4.65 -32.46 -6.88
C ILE A 87 -3.44 -32.63 -5.97
N ALA A 88 -2.61 -33.64 -6.25
CA ALA A 88 -1.38 -33.87 -5.48
C ALA A 88 -0.25 -32.91 -5.90
N GLY A 89 0.70 -32.70 -4.98
CA GLY A 89 1.96 -31.97 -5.28
C GLY A 89 1.90 -30.46 -5.08
N GLY A 90 0.87 -29.94 -4.40
CA GLY A 90 0.85 -28.54 -3.94
C GLY A 90 1.95 -28.26 -2.92
N ASN A 91 2.41 -27.01 -2.89
CA ASN A 91 3.32 -26.56 -1.84
C ASN A 91 2.50 -26.30 -0.57
N ARG A 92 3.01 -26.80 0.54
CA ARG A 92 2.47 -26.56 1.88
C ARG A 92 2.45 -25.05 2.19
N LYS A 93 1.33 -24.55 2.70
CA LYS A 93 1.10 -23.16 3.12
C LYS A 93 0.57 -23.15 4.55
N PRO A 94 1.11 -22.31 5.45
CA PRO A 94 0.58 -22.19 6.80
C PRO A 94 -0.79 -21.51 6.79
N PHE A 95 -1.57 -21.74 7.85
CA PHE A 95 -2.70 -20.87 8.14
C PHE A 95 -2.19 -19.49 8.58
N VAL A 96 -2.95 -18.46 8.22
CA VAL A 96 -2.64 -17.06 8.54
C VAL A 96 -3.93 -16.33 8.91
N GLY A 97 -3.79 -15.17 9.56
CA GLY A 97 -4.90 -14.32 9.98
C GLY A 97 -4.63 -12.84 9.73
N ASN A 98 -5.35 -11.98 10.44
CA ASN A 98 -5.16 -10.53 10.45
C ASN A 98 -4.86 -10.05 11.87
N ALA A 99 -3.95 -9.10 12.00
CA ALA A 99 -3.84 -8.26 13.19
C ALA A 99 -4.65 -6.97 12.98
N ALA A 100 -5.69 -6.73 13.78
CA ALA A 100 -6.40 -5.45 13.73
C ALA A 100 -5.60 -4.38 14.47
N ILE A 101 -5.13 -3.39 13.73
CA ILE A 101 -4.19 -2.39 14.22
C ILE A 101 -4.92 -1.15 14.67
N TYR A 102 -4.68 -0.68 15.89
CA TYR A 102 -4.97 0.70 16.28
C TYR A 102 -3.69 1.40 16.75
N ALA A 103 -3.18 2.28 15.89
CA ALA A 103 -1.80 2.74 15.99
C ALA A 103 -1.52 3.69 17.18
N ALA A 104 -2.53 4.12 17.94
CA ALA A 104 -2.33 4.81 19.21
C ALA A 104 -1.63 3.93 20.26
N ARG A 105 -1.67 2.59 20.11
CA ARG A 105 -1.00 1.64 21.00
C ARG A 105 -0.11 0.64 20.26
N ILE A 106 0.76 1.15 19.41
CA ILE A 106 1.87 0.37 18.86
C ILE A 106 3.17 0.65 19.62
N ASN A 107 3.93 -0.41 19.86
CA ASN A 107 5.28 -0.34 20.39
C ASN A 107 6.19 0.45 19.41
N PRO A 108 6.70 1.64 19.78
CA PRO A 108 7.62 2.45 18.96
C PRO A 108 8.97 1.81 18.63
N THR A 109 9.36 0.73 19.32
CA THR A 109 10.68 0.10 19.28
C THR A 109 10.55 -1.40 19.11
N ASP A 110 11.53 -2.05 18.50
CA ASP A 110 11.54 -3.52 18.47
C ASP A 110 12.06 -4.14 19.79
N GLU A 111 12.48 -3.30 20.74
CA GLU A 111 12.80 -3.73 22.09
C GLU A 111 11.52 -4.20 22.80
N ILE A 112 11.58 -5.41 23.37
CA ILE A 112 10.55 -5.95 24.28
C ILE A 112 10.66 -5.15 25.59
N TYR A 113 10.13 -3.93 25.57
CA TYR A 113 9.61 -3.33 26.78
C TYR A 113 8.41 -4.19 27.22
N ASN A 114 8.01 -4.07 28.49
CA ASN A 114 6.90 -4.84 29.09
C ASN A 114 5.52 -4.46 28.50
N TRP A 115 5.45 -4.32 27.19
CA TRP A 115 4.35 -3.85 26.38
C TRP A 115 3.76 -5.08 25.75
N ASN A 116 2.59 -5.44 26.22
CA ASN A 116 1.78 -6.49 25.62
C ASN A 116 1.21 -6.02 24.27
N LEU A 117 1.97 -5.27 23.46
CA LEU A 117 1.58 -4.64 22.21
C LEU A 117 2.64 -4.92 21.11
N LEU A 118 2.19 -5.04 19.88
CA LEU A 118 3.06 -5.26 18.71
C LEU A 118 3.94 -4.04 18.40
N SER A 119 5.16 -4.29 17.91
CA SER A 119 5.99 -3.27 17.22
C SER A 119 5.73 -3.27 15.72
N TRP A 120 6.14 -2.19 15.04
CA TRP A 120 6.08 -2.14 13.58
C TRP A 120 6.99 -3.18 12.92
N GLY A 121 8.17 -3.48 13.47
CA GLY A 121 9.05 -4.54 12.95
C GLY A 121 8.39 -5.92 13.02
N GLN A 122 7.73 -6.25 14.13
CA GLN A 122 6.97 -7.49 14.27
C GLN A 122 5.81 -7.58 13.28
N ILE A 123 5.09 -6.46 13.07
CA ILE A 123 4.02 -6.39 12.06
C ILE A 123 4.57 -6.64 10.65
N GLN A 124 5.72 -6.05 10.30
CA GLN A 124 6.38 -6.28 9.01
C GLN A 124 6.73 -7.75 8.80
N GLU A 125 7.33 -8.40 9.80
CA GLU A 125 7.66 -9.83 9.75
C GLU A 125 6.41 -10.71 9.57
N MET A 126 5.31 -10.37 10.26
CA MET A 126 4.03 -11.05 10.07
C MET A 126 3.50 -10.88 8.63
N CYS A 127 3.53 -9.66 8.09
CA CYS A 127 3.12 -9.39 6.70
C CYS A 127 3.96 -10.16 5.68
N GLU A 128 5.28 -10.26 5.89
CA GLU A 128 6.18 -11.05 5.03
C GLU A 128 5.85 -12.55 5.07
N ALA A 129 5.31 -13.04 6.19
CA ALA A 129 4.80 -14.40 6.34
C ALA A 129 3.37 -14.60 5.80
N GLY A 130 2.77 -13.58 5.19
CA GLY A 130 1.44 -13.63 4.58
C GLY A 130 0.29 -13.32 5.53
N TRP A 131 0.55 -12.83 6.74
CA TRP A 131 -0.50 -12.27 7.58
C TRP A 131 -1.00 -10.93 7.02
N GLY A 132 -2.28 -10.67 7.22
CA GLY A 132 -2.87 -9.38 6.94
C GLY A 132 -2.82 -8.46 8.14
N ILE A 133 -3.18 -7.22 7.87
CA ILE A 133 -3.44 -6.19 8.88
C ILE A 133 -4.78 -5.54 8.57
N ALA A 134 -5.52 -5.19 9.60
CA ALA A 134 -6.77 -4.45 9.47
C ALA A 134 -6.65 -3.08 10.16
N ASN A 135 -7.41 -2.10 9.70
CA ASN A 135 -7.54 -0.82 10.37
C ASN A 135 -8.59 -0.95 11.47
N HIS A 136 -8.22 -0.69 12.72
CA HIS A 136 -9.10 -0.77 13.89
C HIS A 136 -9.30 0.60 14.55
N ALA A 137 -9.44 1.65 13.73
CA ALA A 137 -9.37 3.06 14.14
C ALA A 137 -8.01 3.44 14.78
N TYR A 138 -7.74 4.72 15.00
CA TYR A 138 -6.46 5.17 15.57
C TYR A 138 -6.39 4.86 17.07
N THR A 139 -7.45 5.17 17.81
CA THR A 139 -7.54 4.99 19.27
C THR A 139 -8.43 3.82 19.72
N SER A 140 -9.04 3.09 18.76
CA SER A 140 -10.12 2.12 19.02
C SER A 140 -11.36 2.75 19.70
N ALA A 141 -11.58 4.05 19.47
CA ALA A 141 -12.80 4.72 19.96
C ALA A 141 -14.05 4.15 19.26
N ALA A 142 -15.17 4.12 19.99
CA ALA A 142 -16.45 3.65 19.48
C ALA A 142 -17.58 4.42 20.16
N TYR A 143 -18.69 4.59 19.44
CA TYR A 143 -19.93 5.21 19.87
C TYR A 143 -19.84 6.70 20.22
N GLY A 144 -20.82 7.48 19.75
CA GLY A 144 -20.94 8.90 20.10
C GLY A 144 -19.88 9.81 19.50
N LEU A 145 -19.07 9.32 18.57
CA LEU A 145 -18.14 10.12 17.77
C LEU A 145 -18.91 10.93 16.72
N THR A 146 -18.41 12.14 16.44
CA THR A 146 -18.86 12.95 15.31
C THR A 146 -18.32 12.40 13.98
N GLU A 147 -18.88 12.83 12.86
CA GLU A 147 -18.37 12.47 11.53
C GLU A 147 -16.87 12.81 11.36
N GLU A 148 -16.47 14.01 11.77
CA GLU A 148 -15.07 14.47 11.71
C GLU A 148 -14.13 13.58 12.53
N GLN A 149 -14.56 13.14 13.72
CA GLN A 149 -13.78 12.22 14.55
C GLN A 149 -13.68 10.82 13.94
N LEU A 150 -14.77 10.28 13.39
CA LEU A 150 -14.76 8.97 12.70
C LEU A 150 -13.78 8.98 11.52
N ARG A 151 -13.78 10.07 10.74
CA ARG A 151 -12.87 10.28 9.61
C ARG A 151 -11.41 10.40 10.04
N GLU A 152 -11.13 11.16 11.10
CA GLU A 152 -9.78 11.31 11.66
C GLU A 152 -9.21 9.97 12.15
N GLU A 153 -10.04 9.20 12.86
CA GLU A 153 -9.70 7.87 13.39
C GLU A 153 -9.31 6.88 12.27
N ILE A 154 -10.08 6.84 11.17
CA ILE A 154 -9.73 5.99 10.02
C ILE A 154 -8.46 6.51 9.36
N TYR A 155 -8.42 7.80 9.04
CA TYR A 155 -7.36 8.43 8.26
C TYR A 155 -5.99 8.22 8.90
N TRP A 156 -5.82 8.60 10.17
CA TRP A 156 -4.50 8.52 10.81
C TRP A 156 -4.01 7.11 10.98
N ASN A 157 -4.90 6.18 11.28
CA ASN A 157 -4.51 4.79 11.36
C ASN A 157 -4.10 4.23 9.99
N GLN A 158 -4.84 4.60 8.93
CA GLN A 158 -4.54 4.22 7.55
C GLN A 158 -3.20 4.78 7.07
N VAL A 159 -2.90 6.06 7.36
CA VAL A 159 -1.60 6.68 7.08
C VAL A 159 -0.47 5.89 7.71
N LEU A 160 -0.62 5.52 8.99
CA LEU A 160 0.46 4.88 9.74
C LEU A 160 0.70 3.44 9.34
N ILE A 161 -0.38 2.68 9.18
CA ILE A 161 -0.32 1.33 8.63
C ILE A 161 0.45 1.41 7.33
N GLY A 162 0.00 2.23 6.38
CA GLY A 162 0.67 2.33 5.09
C GLY A 162 2.08 2.93 5.14
N TRP A 163 2.44 3.74 6.14
CA TRP A 163 3.82 4.24 6.27
C TRP A 163 4.78 3.15 6.75
N TYR A 164 4.34 2.32 7.69
CA TYR A 164 5.18 1.34 8.37
C TYR A 164 5.12 -0.06 7.76
N THR A 165 4.22 -0.34 6.81
CA THR A 165 4.12 -1.65 6.16
C THR A 165 4.89 -1.71 4.83
N PRO A 166 5.18 -2.91 4.31
CA PRO A 166 5.86 -3.06 3.03
C PRO A 166 5.17 -2.31 1.88
N ASN A 167 5.95 -1.82 0.92
CA ASN A 167 5.49 -1.17 -0.30
C ASN A 167 4.68 0.13 -0.13
N ARG A 168 4.63 0.69 1.09
CA ARG A 168 3.84 1.88 1.41
C ARG A 168 2.36 1.79 1.04
N ARG A 169 1.75 0.63 1.35
CA ARG A 169 0.34 0.34 1.09
C ARG A 169 -0.41 0.16 2.38
N ALA A 170 -1.56 0.81 2.48
CA ALA A 170 -2.42 0.64 3.62
C ALA A 170 -3.37 -0.55 3.38
N THR A 171 -4.14 -0.96 4.40
CA THR A 171 -5.02 -2.13 4.30
C THR A 171 -6.33 -1.83 3.55
N ASN A 172 -6.94 -2.83 2.95
CA ASN A 172 -8.28 -2.74 2.36
C ASN A 172 -9.40 -3.14 3.33
N TYR A 173 -9.06 -3.45 4.58
CA TYR A 173 -9.98 -4.02 5.55
C TYR A 173 -10.02 -3.21 6.85
N PHE A 174 -11.21 -2.88 7.30
CA PHE A 174 -11.46 -2.21 8.57
C PHE A 174 -12.19 -3.14 9.52
N VAL A 175 -11.76 -3.20 10.77
CA VAL A 175 -12.49 -3.89 11.83
C VAL A 175 -13.19 -2.84 12.68
N TYR A 176 -14.52 -2.89 12.78
CA TYR A 176 -15.28 -1.90 13.54
C TYR A 176 -14.99 -2.01 15.05
N PRO A 177 -14.40 -0.97 15.70
CA PRO A 177 -14.21 -0.96 17.14
C PRO A 177 -15.53 -1.18 17.87
N SER A 178 -15.57 -2.19 18.74
CA SER A 178 -16.79 -2.60 19.45
C SER A 178 -18.01 -2.90 18.55
N GLY A 179 -17.82 -3.15 17.26
CA GLY A 179 -18.91 -3.32 16.28
C GLY A 179 -19.62 -2.04 15.85
N ASP A 180 -19.04 -0.86 16.11
CA ASP A 180 -19.65 0.42 15.73
C ASP A 180 -19.60 0.64 14.21
N THR A 181 -20.74 0.43 13.56
CA THR A 181 -20.87 0.61 12.11
C THR A 181 -20.99 2.08 11.68
N ALA A 182 -20.93 3.05 12.60
CA ALA A 182 -20.91 4.47 12.25
C ALA A 182 -19.72 4.85 11.35
N TYR A 183 -18.62 4.09 11.38
CA TYR A 183 -17.48 4.24 10.47
C TYR A 183 -17.79 3.88 9.01
N ARG A 184 -18.77 3.00 8.79
CA ARG A 184 -19.03 2.34 7.50
C ARG A 184 -19.18 3.31 6.31
N PRO A 185 -19.90 4.44 6.41
CA PRO A 185 -20.08 5.36 5.28
C PRO A 185 -18.78 5.99 4.76
N TYR A 186 -17.70 5.96 5.55
CA TYR A 186 -16.45 6.68 5.27
C TYR A 186 -15.31 5.78 4.80
N LEU A 187 -15.49 4.44 4.82
CA LEU A 187 -14.41 3.50 4.49
C LEU A 187 -13.87 3.68 3.06
N ALA A 188 -14.76 3.86 2.09
CA ALA A 188 -14.40 4.01 0.69
C ALA A 188 -13.53 5.26 0.42
N ASP A 189 -13.72 6.33 1.21
CA ASP A 189 -12.92 7.57 1.09
C ASP A 189 -11.43 7.34 1.38
N TYR A 190 -11.11 6.25 2.09
CA TYR A 190 -9.75 5.86 2.46
C TYR A 190 -9.28 4.58 1.77
N GLY A 191 -9.95 4.19 0.68
CA GLY A 191 -9.60 3.01 -0.12
C GLY A 191 -9.88 1.68 0.58
N ILE A 192 -10.64 1.67 1.67
CA ILE A 192 -11.02 0.46 2.39
C ILE A 192 -12.23 -0.17 1.70
N LEU A 193 -12.11 -1.45 1.36
CA LEU A 193 -13.09 -2.21 0.58
C LEU A 193 -14.01 -3.07 1.46
N ALA A 194 -13.56 -3.43 2.67
CA ALA A 194 -14.27 -4.32 3.58
C ALA A 194 -14.31 -3.81 5.02
N GLY A 195 -15.34 -4.24 5.75
CA GLY A 195 -15.65 -3.84 7.12
C GLY A 195 -16.14 -5.03 7.95
N GLY A 196 -15.41 -5.38 9.02
CA GLY A 196 -15.66 -6.54 9.87
C GLY A 196 -16.50 -6.21 11.09
N ILE A 197 -17.68 -6.82 11.22
CA ILE A 197 -18.58 -6.69 12.38
C ILE A 197 -18.60 -7.98 13.21
N GLN A 198 -18.69 -7.82 14.52
CA GLN A 198 -18.80 -8.94 15.45
C GLN A 198 -20.17 -9.63 15.34
N GLY A 199 -20.14 -10.95 15.22
CA GLY A 199 -21.30 -11.84 15.18
C GLY A 199 -21.96 -11.95 13.81
N GLY A 200 -22.61 -13.08 13.56
CA GLY A 200 -23.38 -13.36 12.34
C GLY A 200 -22.91 -14.61 11.60
N PRO A 201 -23.69 -15.08 10.60
CA PRO A 201 -23.30 -16.22 9.78
C PRO A 201 -22.16 -15.87 8.81
N PRO A 202 -21.47 -16.86 8.24
CA PRO A 202 -20.39 -16.63 7.27
C PRO A 202 -20.88 -15.81 6.06
N THR A 203 -19.99 -15.02 5.48
CA THR A 203 -20.30 -14.21 4.28
C THR A 203 -20.07 -15.06 3.05
N ASN A 204 -20.95 -15.03 2.05
CA ASN A 204 -20.80 -15.81 0.83
C ASN A 204 -20.57 -14.90 -0.38
N ILE A 205 -19.45 -15.04 -1.08
CA ILE A 205 -19.05 -14.16 -2.20
C ILE A 205 -19.93 -14.32 -3.43
N ASN A 206 -20.69 -15.41 -3.52
CA ASN A 206 -21.62 -15.67 -4.62
C ASN A 206 -23.04 -15.19 -4.29
N SER A 207 -23.24 -14.56 -3.12
CA SER A 207 -24.51 -13.94 -2.74
C SER A 207 -24.78 -12.70 -3.60
N SER A 208 -26.00 -12.59 -4.14
CA SER A 208 -26.45 -11.36 -4.82
C SER A 208 -26.53 -10.13 -3.91
N ASN A 209 -26.49 -10.34 -2.59
CA ASN A 209 -26.52 -9.30 -1.58
C ASN A 209 -25.17 -9.17 -0.86
N LEU A 210 -24.08 -9.60 -1.49
CA LEU A 210 -22.73 -9.45 -0.93
C LEU A 210 -22.46 -7.98 -0.62
N ASP A 211 -22.00 -7.75 0.60
CA ASP A 211 -21.65 -6.46 1.13
C ASP A 211 -20.39 -6.61 1.97
N TRP A 212 -19.24 -6.36 1.34
CA TRP A 212 -17.94 -6.49 2.00
C TRP A 212 -17.79 -5.57 3.20
N THR A 213 -18.57 -4.49 3.28
CA THR A 213 -18.56 -3.57 4.43
C THR A 213 -19.38 -4.05 5.63
N ASP A 214 -20.00 -5.22 5.53
CA ASP A 214 -20.76 -5.90 6.59
C ASP A 214 -20.30 -7.37 6.79
N LEU A 215 -18.99 -7.61 6.65
CA LEU A 215 -18.39 -8.92 6.82
C LEU A 215 -18.55 -9.43 8.26
N LYS A 216 -19.19 -10.57 8.44
CA LYS A 216 -19.46 -11.15 9.76
C LYS A 216 -18.27 -11.93 10.31
N ARG A 217 -18.00 -11.77 11.61
CA ARG A 217 -16.93 -12.46 12.34
C ARG A 217 -17.49 -13.26 13.51
N ILE A 218 -17.10 -14.52 13.67
CA ILE A 218 -17.53 -15.35 14.79
C ILE A 218 -16.76 -14.96 16.04
N ASN A 219 -17.49 -14.59 17.10
CA ASN A 219 -16.87 -14.16 18.35
C ASN A 219 -16.40 -15.36 19.18
N LEU A 220 -15.09 -15.58 19.21
CA LEU A 220 -14.41 -16.58 20.02
C LEU A 220 -13.63 -15.97 21.19
N ASP A 221 -13.96 -14.75 21.60
CA ASP A 221 -13.43 -14.19 22.84
C ASP A 221 -13.76 -15.07 24.04
N GLU A 222 -12.83 -15.19 24.99
CA GLU A 222 -12.97 -16.10 26.12
C GLU A 222 -14.27 -15.96 26.92
N PRO A 223 -14.75 -14.77 27.30
CA PRO A 223 -16.01 -14.63 28.03
C PRO A 223 -17.24 -15.17 27.27
N VAL A 224 -17.16 -15.24 25.95
CA VAL A 224 -18.23 -15.72 25.07
C VAL A 224 -18.03 -17.19 24.73
N TRP A 225 -16.82 -17.56 24.30
CA TRP A 225 -16.50 -18.91 23.86
C TRP A 225 -16.54 -19.93 25.01
N SER A 226 -16.06 -19.56 26.21
CA SER A 226 -16.04 -20.46 27.38
C SER A 226 -17.43 -20.84 27.90
N GLN A 227 -18.50 -20.23 27.38
CA GLN A 227 -19.87 -20.66 27.64
C GLN A 227 -20.23 -21.98 26.94
N SER A 228 -19.36 -22.45 26.04
CA SER A 228 -19.44 -23.72 25.33
C SER A 228 -18.16 -24.51 25.53
N ASP A 229 -18.28 -25.75 25.99
CA ASP A 229 -17.15 -26.70 26.01
C ASP A 229 -16.81 -27.22 24.59
N ASP A 230 -17.64 -26.90 23.59
CA ASP A 230 -17.43 -27.29 22.19
C ASP A 230 -16.44 -26.33 21.48
N PRO A 231 -15.21 -26.78 21.12
CA PRO A 231 -14.25 -25.98 20.35
C PRO A 231 -14.77 -25.63 18.94
N TYR A 232 -15.83 -26.30 18.49
CA TYR A 232 -16.43 -26.12 17.17
C TYR A 232 -17.70 -25.28 17.20
N VAL A 233 -18.02 -24.68 18.35
CA VAL A 233 -19.21 -23.83 18.48
C VAL A 233 -19.24 -22.78 17.36
N TRP A 234 -20.41 -22.66 16.73
CA TRP A 234 -20.71 -21.77 15.60
C TRP A 234 -19.86 -21.97 14.34
N PHE A 235 -19.05 -23.03 14.25
CA PHE A 235 -18.42 -23.42 12.99
C PHE A 235 -19.47 -24.01 12.03
N PRO A 236 -19.45 -23.67 10.73
CA PRO A 236 -20.38 -24.22 9.76
C PRO A 236 -20.05 -25.69 9.49
N ASP A 237 -21.05 -26.57 9.58
CA ASP A 237 -20.89 -28.00 9.29
C ASP A 237 -21.78 -28.43 8.09
N PRO A 238 -21.21 -28.60 6.88
CA PRO A 238 -19.89 -28.14 6.42
C PRO A 238 -19.92 -26.66 5.94
N PRO A 239 -18.76 -26.02 5.74
CA PRO A 239 -18.66 -24.77 4.97
C PRO A 239 -19.23 -24.93 3.55
N LYS A 240 -19.82 -23.88 2.98
CA LYS A 240 -20.36 -23.88 1.62
C LYS A 240 -19.39 -23.25 0.63
N ASP A 241 -19.56 -23.60 -0.65
CA ASP A 241 -18.84 -22.97 -1.74
C ASP A 241 -19.10 -21.45 -1.75
N GLY A 242 -18.03 -20.68 -1.80
CA GLY A 242 -18.07 -19.22 -1.73
C GLY A 242 -18.06 -18.64 -0.31
N ASP A 243 -18.10 -19.46 0.73
CA ASP A 243 -18.08 -18.94 2.11
C ASP A 243 -16.72 -18.31 2.46
N VAL A 244 -16.79 -17.21 3.21
CA VAL A 244 -15.69 -16.53 3.88
C VAL A 244 -15.99 -16.59 5.36
N PHE A 245 -15.19 -17.38 6.07
CA PHE A 245 -15.34 -17.64 7.49
C PHE A 245 -14.23 -16.95 8.27
N VAL A 246 -14.62 -16.09 9.21
CA VAL A 246 -13.68 -15.31 10.02
C VAL A 246 -13.95 -15.59 11.49
N ASP A 247 -13.00 -16.23 12.17
CA ASP A 247 -13.00 -16.26 13.63
C ASP A 247 -12.41 -14.95 14.16
N PHE A 248 -12.90 -14.47 15.29
CA PHE A 248 -12.43 -13.25 15.94
C PHE A 248 -12.13 -13.50 17.43
N THR A 249 -11.03 -12.94 17.93
CA THR A 249 -10.68 -12.89 19.36
C THR A 249 -9.85 -11.65 19.66
N HIS A 250 -9.73 -11.26 20.92
CA HIS A 250 -8.73 -10.29 21.37
C HIS A 250 -7.39 -10.92 21.75
N TRP A 251 -7.33 -12.23 22.09
CA TRP A 251 -6.06 -12.90 22.34
C TRP A 251 -6.16 -14.43 22.25
N MET A 252 -4.99 -15.06 22.15
CA MET A 252 -4.79 -16.48 22.46
C MET A 252 -3.93 -16.59 23.71
N GLU A 253 -4.27 -17.52 24.58
CA GLU A 253 -3.56 -17.68 25.85
C GLU A 253 -2.13 -18.19 25.69
N THR A 254 -1.25 -17.68 26.55
CA THR A 254 0.19 -17.96 26.50
C THR A 254 0.53 -19.36 27.01
N ASP A 255 -0.23 -19.85 27.99
CA ASP A 255 -0.08 -21.19 28.54
C ASP A 255 -0.72 -22.23 27.60
N PRO A 256 0.06 -23.16 27.01
CA PRO A 256 -0.46 -24.20 26.13
C PRO A 256 -1.48 -25.13 26.80
N GLU A 257 -1.47 -25.24 28.13
CA GLU A 257 -2.44 -26.04 28.89
C GLU A 257 -3.73 -25.26 29.23
N HIS A 258 -3.77 -23.94 28.96
CA HIS A 258 -4.96 -23.14 29.24
C HIS A 258 -6.14 -23.56 28.36
N PRO A 259 -7.38 -23.66 28.90
CA PRO A 259 -8.54 -24.10 28.13
C PRO A 259 -8.82 -23.32 26.83
N ASN A 260 -8.55 -22.01 26.81
CA ASN A 260 -8.58 -21.18 25.58
C ASN A 260 -7.64 -21.73 24.50
N ARG A 261 -6.39 -21.99 24.88
CA ARG A 261 -5.32 -22.40 23.96
C ARG A 261 -5.56 -23.81 23.44
N VAL A 262 -6.03 -24.71 24.31
CA VAL A 262 -6.46 -26.06 23.92
C VAL A 262 -7.59 -26.00 22.89
N ARG A 263 -8.66 -25.22 23.15
CA ARG A 263 -9.77 -25.08 22.20
C ARG A 263 -9.35 -24.50 20.86
N TRP A 264 -8.44 -23.52 20.83
CA TRP A 264 -7.86 -23.00 19.59
C TRP A 264 -7.12 -24.09 18.81
N SER A 265 -6.26 -24.86 19.47
CA SER A 265 -5.53 -25.95 18.82
C SER A 265 -6.45 -27.07 18.32
N GLU A 266 -7.49 -27.42 19.06
CA GLU A 266 -8.50 -28.40 18.64
C GLU A 266 -9.28 -27.91 17.41
N ARG A 267 -9.72 -26.65 17.43
CA ARG A 267 -10.45 -26.03 16.32
C ARG A 267 -9.61 -25.96 15.04
N LEU A 268 -8.39 -25.43 15.12
CA LEU A 268 -7.49 -25.32 13.97
C LEU A 268 -7.08 -26.71 13.44
N GLY A 269 -6.83 -27.67 14.33
CA GLY A 269 -6.51 -29.05 13.96
C GLY A 269 -7.68 -29.75 13.26
N MET A 270 -8.90 -29.51 13.70
CA MET A 270 -10.10 -29.98 13.00
C MET A 270 -10.17 -29.40 11.59
N ILE A 271 -10.00 -28.08 11.44
CA ILE A 271 -10.03 -27.41 10.13
C ILE A 271 -8.95 -27.99 9.19
N GLU A 272 -7.70 -28.12 9.64
CA GLU A 272 -6.63 -28.73 8.84
C GLU A 272 -6.96 -30.18 8.45
N SER A 273 -7.42 -30.99 9.41
CA SER A 273 -7.68 -32.43 9.18
C SER A 273 -8.84 -32.70 8.24
N LEU A 274 -9.85 -31.83 8.21
CA LEU A 274 -11.04 -32.00 7.37
C LEU A 274 -10.91 -31.25 6.04
N TYR A 275 -10.33 -30.05 6.04
CA TYR A 275 -10.39 -29.13 4.90
C TYR A 275 -9.02 -28.62 4.44
N GLY A 276 -7.97 -28.78 5.24
CA GLY A 276 -6.59 -28.42 4.89
C GLY A 276 -5.81 -29.55 4.22
N GLU A 277 -4.48 -29.54 4.37
CA GLU A 277 -3.54 -30.43 3.66
C GLU A 277 -3.83 -31.92 3.86
N HIS A 278 -4.32 -32.29 5.05
CA HIS A 278 -4.62 -33.68 5.41
C HIS A 278 -6.06 -34.11 5.07
N GLY A 279 -6.91 -33.16 4.68
CA GLY A 279 -8.33 -33.35 4.44
C GLY A 279 -8.70 -33.21 2.96
N ALA A 280 -9.77 -32.47 2.68
CA ALA A 280 -10.23 -32.17 1.33
C ALA A 280 -9.31 -31.18 0.57
N ASP A 281 -8.44 -30.48 1.30
CA ASP A 281 -7.60 -29.38 0.82
C ASP A 281 -8.41 -28.35 0.00
N ASP A 282 -9.59 -27.99 0.50
CA ASP A 282 -10.53 -27.07 -0.14
C ASP A 282 -10.71 -25.72 0.56
N VAL A 283 -10.01 -25.52 1.68
CA VAL A 283 -9.88 -24.23 2.36
C VAL A 283 -8.74 -23.40 1.77
N TRP A 284 -8.98 -22.09 1.63
CA TRP A 284 -7.93 -21.09 1.48
C TRP A 284 -7.77 -20.33 2.79
N SER A 285 -6.75 -20.68 3.60
CA SER A 285 -6.42 -19.84 4.76
C SER A 285 -5.61 -18.63 4.29
N THR A 286 -6.17 -17.44 4.49
CA THR A 286 -5.57 -16.18 4.06
C THR A 286 -6.06 -15.02 4.92
N SER A 287 -5.44 -13.87 4.75
CA SER A 287 -5.90 -12.62 5.34
C SER A 287 -7.15 -12.09 4.62
N ILE A 288 -7.94 -11.27 5.31
CA ILE A 288 -9.20 -10.77 4.75
C ILE A 288 -8.94 -9.71 3.67
N ASP A 289 -7.88 -8.93 3.81
CA ASP A 289 -7.48 -7.96 2.79
C ASP A 289 -7.14 -8.64 1.44
N GLU A 290 -6.46 -9.79 1.44
CA GLU A 290 -6.16 -10.59 0.24
C GLU A 290 -7.42 -11.27 -0.31
N ALA A 291 -8.28 -11.84 0.55
CA ALA A 291 -9.54 -12.46 0.09
C ALA A 291 -10.46 -11.45 -0.60
N VAL A 292 -10.61 -10.25 -0.02
CA VAL A 292 -11.39 -9.15 -0.59
C VAL A 292 -10.73 -8.63 -1.87
N ALA A 293 -9.39 -8.46 -1.86
CA ALA A 293 -8.68 -8.04 -3.06
C ALA A 293 -8.88 -9.02 -4.22
N TYR A 294 -8.79 -10.32 -3.94
CA TYR A 294 -9.05 -11.39 -4.91
C TYR A 294 -10.46 -11.31 -5.48
N ASP A 295 -11.49 -11.23 -4.62
CA ASP A 295 -12.88 -11.18 -5.06
C ASP A 295 -13.20 -9.92 -5.89
N VAL A 296 -12.69 -8.75 -5.49
CA VAL A 296 -12.86 -7.53 -6.29
C VAL A 296 -12.12 -7.65 -7.61
N ALA A 297 -10.89 -8.18 -7.61
CA ALA A 297 -10.09 -8.35 -8.82
C ALA A 297 -10.72 -9.33 -9.81
N ARG A 298 -11.22 -10.49 -9.37
CA ARG A 298 -11.83 -11.49 -10.26
C ARG A 298 -13.08 -10.93 -10.96
N HIS A 299 -13.91 -10.15 -10.27
CA HIS A 299 -15.11 -9.54 -10.85
C HIS A 299 -14.78 -8.43 -11.85
N ASN A 300 -13.60 -7.83 -11.74
CA ASN A 300 -13.10 -6.81 -12.65
C ASN A 300 -12.15 -7.38 -13.72
N ALA A 301 -11.94 -8.70 -13.76
CA ALA A 301 -11.09 -9.36 -14.73
C ALA A 301 -11.89 -9.80 -15.95
N SER A 302 -11.28 -9.70 -17.13
CA SER A 302 -11.78 -10.32 -18.37
C SER A 302 -10.76 -11.32 -18.89
N VAL A 303 -11.25 -12.47 -19.34
CA VAL A 303 -10.42 -13.57 -19.86
C VAL A 303 -10.75 -13.81 -21.33
N ASP A 304 -9.73 -13.80 -22.18
CA ASP A 304 -9.81 -14.18 -23.59
C ASP A 304 -8.90 -15.39 -23.83
N VAL A 305 -9.41 -16.41 -24.52
CA VAL A 305 -8.61 -17.54 -24.99
C VAL A 305 -8.62 -17.52 -26.49
N SER A 306 -7.44 -17.35 -27.09
CA SER A 306 -7.27 -17.34 -28.53
C SER A 306 -5.83 -17.71 -28.90
N ASN A 307 -5.62 -18.33 -30.06
CA ASN A 307 -4.29 -18.63 -30.62
C ASN A 307 -3.34 -19.37 -29.65
N ASN A 308 -3.86 -20.36 -28.92
CA ASN A 308 -3.11 -21.11 -27.89
C ASN A 308 -2.52 -20.22 -26.78
N GLN A 309 -3.25 -19.17 -26.43
CA GLN A 309 -2.91 -18.23 -25.38
C GLN A 309 -4.15 -17.87 -24.58
N VAL A 310 -3.98 -17.69 -23.28
CA VAL A 310 -4.93 -16.98 -22.44
C VAL A 310 -4.41 -15.56 -22.19
N THR A 311 -5.28 -14.58 -22.37
CA THR A 311 -5.05 -13.18 -21.99
C THR A 311 -6.02 -12.83 -20.88
N LEU A 312 -5.47 -12.46 -19.71
CA LEU A 312 -6.24 -11.92 -18.60
C LEU A 312 -5.98 -10.42 -18.50
N THR A 313 -7.05 -9.63 -18.49
CA THR A 313 -7.00 -8.17 -18.34
C THR A 313 -7.71 -7.79 -17.05
N LEU A 314 -7.05 -7.02 -16.20
CA LEU A 314 -7.59 -6.51 -14.95
C LEU A 314 -8.10 -5.07 -15.13
N GLY A 315 -9.35 -4.79 -14.77
CA GLY A 315 -9.93 -3.44 -14.81
C GLY A 315 -9.15 -2.41 -13.99
N GLY A 316 -9.18 -1.14 -14.39
CA GLY A 316 -8.29 -0.07 -13.89
C GLY A 316 -8.34 0.24 -12.38
N ASN A 317 -9.45 -0.08 -11.70
CA ASN A 317 -9.62 0.18 -10.26
C ASN A 317 -9.47 -1.06 -9.40
N ALA A 318 -9.27 -2.23 -9.99
CA ALA A 318 -9.13 -3.45 -9.21
C ALA A 318 -7.85 -3.42 -8.35
N PRO A 319 -7.91 -3.92 -7.11
CA PRO A 319 -6.75 -4.05 -6.25
C PRO A 319 -5.79 -5.09 -6.81
N SER A 320 -4.53 -4.99 -6.41
CA SER A 320 -3.53 -5.95 -6.84
C SER A 320 -3.67 -7.26 -6.11
N THR A 321 -3.63 -8.36 -6.86
CA THR A 321 -3.60 -9.73 -6.34
C THR A 321 -3.22 -10.70 -7.47
N SER A 322 -2.89 -11.94 -7.10
CA SER A 322 -2.75 -13.06 -8.04
C SER A 322 -4.10 -13.71 -8.28
N LEU A 323 -4.48 -13.91 -9.55
CA LEU A 323 -5.72 -14.60 -9.91
C LEU A 323 -5.42 -16.05 -10.32
N THR A 324 -6.35 -16.97 -10.04
CA THR A 324 -6.25 -18.36 -10.49
C THR A 324 -7.24 -18.60 -11.60
N LEU A 325 -6.76 -19.08 -12.74
CA LEU A 325 -7.57 -19.48 -13.87
C LEU A 325 -7.71 -21.00 -13.89
N LYS A 326 -8.91 -21.48 -14.21
CA LYS A 326 -9.16 -22.87 -14.58
C LYS A 326 -9.37 -22.94 -16.09
N ILE A 327 -8.53 -23.70 -16.77
CA ILE A 327 -8.50 -23.84 -18.22
C ILE A 327 -8.83 -25.30 -18.56
N THR A 328 -9.89 -25.54 -19.32
CA THR A 328 -10.34 -26.87 -19.73
C THR A 328 -10.11 -27.08 -21.22
N GLY A 329 -9.69 -28.29 -21.60
CA GLY A 329 -9.55 -28.69 -23.00
C GLY A 329 -8.12 -28.68 -23.53
N ILE A 330 -7.10 -28.54 -22.67
CA ILE A 330 -5.70 -28.70 -23.07
C ILE A 330 -5.30 -30.17 -22.86
N PRO A 331 -5.08 -30.97 -23.93
CA PRO A 331 -4.82 -32.41 -23.81
C PRO A 331 -3.55 -32.72 -23.02
N GLU A 332 -3.55 -33.78 -22.20
CA GLU A 332 -2.44 -34.17 -21.30
C GLU A 332 -1.08 -34.24 -22.00
N SER A 333 -1.07 -34.59 -23.29
CA SER A 333 0.13 -34.66 -24.13
C SER A 333 0.80 -33.31 -24.43
N VAL A 334 0.11 -32.18 -24.23
CA VAL A 334 0.66 -30.84 -24.45
C VAL A 334 1.57 -30.48 -23.26
N PRO A 335 2.88 -30.24 -23.48
CA PRO A 335 3.77 -29.86 -22.39
C PRO A 335 3.50 -28.42 -21.97
N LEU A 336 3.41 -28.19 -20.65
CA LEU A 336 3.10 -26.90 -20.06
C LEU A 336 4.21 -26.49 -19.09
N THR A 337 4.45 -25.18 -18.99
CA THR A 337 5.37 -24.59 -18.03
C THR A 337 4.63 -23.56 -17.20
N ALA A 338 4.86 -23.57 -15.88
CA ALA A 338 4.34 -22.54 -15.01
C ALA A 338 4.81 -21.14 -15.48
N PRO A 339 3.95 -20.12 -15.40
CA PRO A 339 4.39 -18.75 -15.63
C PRO A 339 5.47 -18.36 -14.61
N LYS A 340 6.36 -17.44 -14.98
CA LYS A 340 7.33 -16.85 -14.05
C LYS A 340 6.55 -16.24 -12.88
N ASP A 341 6.97 -16.52 -11.63
CA ASP A 341 6.35 -16.02 -10.40
C ASP A 341 4.87 -16.41 -10.20
N GLY A 342 4.41 -17.45 -10.90
CA GLY A 342 3.07 -18.02 -10.71
C GLY A 342 3.10 -19.55 -10.52
N LEU A 343 1.92 -20.18 -10.54
CA LEU A 343 1.76 -21.61 -10.28
C LEU A 343 1.03 -22.29 -11.44
N LEU A 344 1.28 -23.60 -11.61
CA LEU A 344 0.56 -24.43 -12.57
C LEU A 344 0.31 -25.82 -12.00
N TYR A 345 -0.97 -26.21 -12.01
CA TYR A 345 -1.43 -27.54 -11.64
C TYR A 345 -2.26 -28.15 -12.77
N ARG A 346 -2.33 -29.49 -12.82
CA ARG A 346 -3.01 -30.20 -13.90
C ARG A 346 -3.63 -31.51 -13.44
N GLN A 347 -4.80 -31.83 -13.98
CA GLN A 347 -5.38 -33.17 -13.94
C GLN A 347 -6.15 -33.43 -15.24
N GLY A 348 -5.65 -34.38 -16.05
CA GLY A 348 -6.20 -34.66 -17.37
C GLY A 348 -6.10 -33.44 -18.29
N ASP A 349 -7.26 -33.00 -18.81
CA ASP A 349 -7.40 -31.86 -19.71
C ASP A 349 -7.71 -30.52 -19.01
N VAL A 350 -7.74 -30.52 -17.66
CA VAL A 350 -7.94 -29.33 -16.85
C VAL A 350 -6.60 -28.86 -16.27
N VAL A 351 -6.34 -27.56 -16.42
CA VAL A 351 -5.15 -26.86 -15.96
C VAL A 351 -5.58 -25.72 -15.05
N TRP A 352 -4.95 -25.57 -13.89
CA TRP A 352 -5.08 -24.40 -13.05
C TRP A 352 -3.80 -23.58 -13.14
N VAL A 353 -3.92 -22.30 -13.46
CA VAL A 353 -2.79 -21.39 -13.57
C VAL A 353 -3.01 -20.20 -12.65
N THR A 354 -2.11 -19.98 -11.69
CA THR A 354 -2.13 -18.78 -10.85
C THR A 354 -1.17 -17.76 -11.42
N THR A 355 -1.65 -16.54 -11.68
CA THR A 355 -0.83 -15.44 -12.21
C THR A 355 0.14 -14.93 -11.15
N PRO A 356 1.20 -14.20 -11.54
CA PRO A 356 1.84 -13.22 -10.65
C PRO A 356 0.81 -12.20 -10.13
N SER A 357 1.18 -11.40 -9.14
CA SER A 357 0.33 -10.29 -8.71
C SER A 357 0.16 -9.28 -9.85
N LEU A 358 -1.08 -8.93 -10.17
CA LEU A 358 -1.41 -8.01 -11.27
C LEU A 358 -1.88 -6.67 -10.70
N GLY A 359 -1.49 -5.54 -11.29
CA GLY A 359 -1.95 -4.21 -10.85
C GLY A 359 -1.14 -3.54 -9.74
N GLY A 360 0.08 -4.03 -9.43
CA GLY A 360 1.05 -3.37 -8.56
C GLY A 360 1.17 -3.99 -7.16
N PRO A 361 1.55 -3.24 -6.12
CA PRO A 361 1.58 -3.75 -4.74
C PRO A 361 0.18 -3.91 -4.14
N VAL A 362 -0.03 -4.98 -3.36
CA VAL A 362 -1.27 -5.30 -2.61
C VAL A 362 -1.59 -4.22 -1.57
N GLY A 363 -2.88 -3.97 -1.34
CA GLY A 363 -3.39 -2.97 -0.39
C GLY A 363 -3.92 -1.70 -1.04
N SER A 364 -4.47 -0.81 -0.22
CA SER A 364 -4.98 0.50 -0.66
C SER A 364 -3.84 1.50 -0.85
N ARG A 365 -4.10 2.51 -1.68
CA ARG A 365 -3.25 3.71 -1.71
C ARG A 365 -3.30 4.37 -0.33
N LEU A 366 -2.25 5.11 0.01
CA LEU A 366 -2.29 5.97 1.20
C LEU A 366 -3.47 6.95 1.07
N PRO A 367 -4.13 7.26 2.19
CA PRO A 367 -5.23 8.19 2.16
C PRO A 367 -4.73 9.59 1.81
N SER A 368 -5.58 10.38 1.17
CA SER A 368 -5.25 11.74 0.78
C SER A 368 -5.66 12.77 1.86
N PRO A 369 -4.86 13.83 2.09
CA PRO A 369 -3.54 14.06 1.50
C PRO A 369 -2.53 13.01 1.99
N ASN A 370 -1.56 12.64 1.14
CA ASN A 370 -0.49 11.78 1.61
C ASN A 370 0.38 12.55 2.60
N LEU A 371 0.86 11.86 3.64
CA LEU A 371 1.72 12.42 4.65
C LEU A 371 3.11 11.77 4.62
N ARG A 372 4.11 12.56 4.98
CA ARG A 372 5.46 12.09 5.29
C ARG A 372 5.84 12.42 6.72
N CYS A 373 6.54 11.49 7.36
CA CYS A 373 7.17 11.73 8.64
C CYS A 373 8.47 12.53 8.41
N ILE A 374 8.49 13.80 8.83
CA ILE A 374 9.62 14.72 8.65
C ILE A 374 10.54 14.80 9.87
N TYR A 375 10.08 14.26 11.00
CA TYR A 375 10.89 14.08 12.20
C TYR A 375 10.42 12.82 12.91
N ASN A 376 11.36 11.94 13.27
CA ASN A 376 11.13 10.79 14.12
C ASN A 376 12.28 10.68 15.12
N GLY A 377 12.04 11.02 16.39
CA GLY A 377 13.10 11.06 17.38
C GLY A 377 12.63 11.50 18.75
N PRO A 378 13.56 11.88 19.65
CA PRO A 378 13.22 12.38 20.99
C PRO A 378 12.32 13.62 20.95
N VAL A 379 11.49 13.82 21.98
CA VAL A 379 10.68 15.03 22.11
C VAL A 379 11.60 16.23 22.34
N LYS A 380 11.51 17.25 21.47
CA LYS A 380 12.28 18.49 21.54
C LYS A 380 11.65 19.57 20.68
N ASP A 381 12.07 20.81 20.89
CA ASP A 381 11.79 21.90 19.97
C ASP A 381 12.44 21.64 18.61
N LEU A 382 11.75 22.07 17.55
CA LEU A 382 12.23 21.97 16.18
C LEU A 382 12.19 23.34 15.52
N ASP A 383 13.19 23.62 14.69
CA ASP A 383 13.23 24.76 13.79
C ASP A 383 13.54 24.24 12.38
N TRP A 384 12.77 24.72 11.40
CA TRP A 384 12.94 24.37 10.00
C TRP A 384 13.43 25.59 9.21
N PRO A 385 14.35 25.38 8.25
CA PRO A 385 14.84 26.47 7.41
C PRO A 385 13.76 27.01 6.47
N GLU A 386 12.78 26.18 6.12
CA GLU A 386 11.67 26.48 5.24
C GLU A 386 10.34 26.23 5.93
N THR A 387 9.29 26.90 5.46
CA THR A 387 7.93 26.66 5.92
C THR A 387 7.44 25.30 5.44
N VAL A 388 6.79 24.56 6.34
CA VAL A 388 6.23 23.23 6.11
C VAL A 388 4.72 23.26 6.32
N GLU A 389 3.98 22.53 5.48
CA GLU A 389 2.55 22.23 5.67
C GLU A 389 2.39 21.08 6.69
N LEU A 390 2.39 21.41 7.97
CA LEU A 390 2.31 20.47 9.09
C LEU A 390 0.90 19.89 9.21
N ALA A 391 0.79 18.56 9.11
CA ALA A 391 -0.48 17.83 9.20
C ALA A 391 -0.78 17.34 10.62
N GLY A 392 0.25 16.96 11.38
CA GLY A 392 0.07 16.51 12.75
C GLY A 392 1.36 16.21 13.48
N VAL A 393 1.27 16.22 14.80
CA VAL A 393 2.34 15.83 15.72
C VAL A 393 1.82 14.70 16.57
N ARG A 394 2.58 13.62 16.69
CA ARG A 394 2.32 12.60 17.69
C ARG A 394 3.41 12.55 18.72
N ILE A 395 3.04 12.35 19.97
CA ILE A 395 3.98 12.22 21.06
C ILE A 395 3.65 10.97 21.85
N LEU A 396 4.65 10.11 22.01
CA LEU A 396 4.56 8.94 22.84
C LEU A 396 4.92 9.31 24.28
N GLN A 397 3.95 9.12 25.17
CA GLN A 397 4.20 9.09 26.61
C GLN A 397 4.75 7.72 27.02
N HIS A 398 5.85 7.73 27.78
CA HIS A 398 6.54 6.53 28.22
C HIS A 398 6.88 6.60 29.71
N GLY A 399 6.42 5.61 30.47
CA GLY A 399 6.52 5.59 31.94
C GLY A 399 5.19 5.93 32.59
N GLY A 400 5.18 6.07 33.91
CA GLY A 400 4.05 6.45 34.78
C GLY A 400 3.03 7.41 34.19
N LYS A 401 1.84 7.44 34.81
CA LYS A 401 0.93 8.58 34.66
C LYS A 401 1.76 9.87 34.75
N ALA A 402 1.78 10.65 33.68
CA ALA A 402 2.47 11.93 33.68
C ALA A 402 1.60 12.87 34.50
N ASP A 403 2.10 13.35 35.64
CA ASP A 403 1.40 14.33 36.45
C ASP A 403 1.41 15.73 35.83
N GLU A 404 2.11 15.90 34.70
CA GLU A 404 2.26 17.17 33.99
C GLU A 404 1.68 17.08 32.58
N THR A 405 0.97 18.15 32.18
CA THR A 405 0.47 18.37 30.82
C THR A 405 1.64 18.62 29.87
N ILE A 406 1.62 17.95 28.71
CA ILE A 406 2.45 18.36 27.57
C ILE A 406 1.62 19.25 26.66
N SER A 407 2.21 20.35 26.19
CA SER A 407 1.60 21.24 25.19
C SER A 407 2.51 21.33 23.98
N VAL A 408 1.90 21.42 22.80
CA VAL A 408 2.60 21.57 21.52
C VAL A 408 2.11 22.85 20.85
N ASP A 409 3.06 23.73 20.54
CA ASP A 409 2.81 24.95 19.78
C ASP A 409 3.49 24.85 18.41
N VAL A 410 2.79 25.30 17.39
CA VAL A 410 3.35 25.55 16.06
C VAL A 410 4.00 26.93 16.06
N VAL A 411 5.23 27.02 15.53
CA VAL A 411 5.88 28.30 15.23
C VAL A 411 5.48 28.71 13.82
N GLU A 412 4.68 29.74 13.66
CA GLU A 412 4.20 30.23 12.37
C GLU A 412 5.32 30.97 11.59
N PRO A 413 5.16 31.24 10.27
CA PRO A 413 6.23 31.79 9.44
C PRO A 413 6.72 33.18 9.85
N ASP A 414 5.88 33.95 10.53
CA ASP A 414 6.17 35.26 11.14
C ASP A 414 6.76 35.17 12.55
N GLY A 415 6.81 33.96 13.13
CA GLY A 415 7.33 33.66 14.45
C GLY A 415 6.29 33.66 15.58
N GLU A 416 5.00 33.87 15.28
CA GLU A 416 3.94 33.69 16.29
C GLU A 416 3.80 32.21 16.71
N LEU A 417 3.26 31.99 17.91
CA LEU A 417 3.02 30.66 18.47
C LEU A 417 1.52 30.36 18.46
N LEU A 418 1.16 29.24 17.87
CA LEU A 418 -0.21 28.70 17.86
C LEU A 418 -0.25 27.39 18.66
N GLU A 419 -0.93 27.38 19.82
CA GLU A 419 -1.16 26.14 20.58
C GLU A 419 -2.08 25.22 19.77
N ILE A 420 -1.55 24.07 19.32
CA ILE A 420 -2.33 23.07 18.57
C ILE A 420 -2.90 21.98 19.47
N GLY A 421 -2.46 21.93 20.73
CA GLY A 421 -3.12 21.15 21.74
C GLY A 421 -2.25 20.87 22.95
N SER A 422 -2.94 20.41 23.99
CA SER A 422 -2.32 19.99 25.24
C SER A 422 -3.02 18.76 25.79
N SER A 423 -2.24 17.88 26.43
CA SER A 423 -2.75 16.63 26.95
C SER A 423 -2.06 16.26 28.26
N THR A 424 -2.88 15.87 29.24
CA THR A 424 -2.40 15.14 30.41
C THR A 424 -2.50 13.67 30.11
N GLY A 425 -1.36 13.02 30.00
CA GLY A 425 -1.25 11.59 29.81
C GLY A 425 -1.92 10.76 30.90
N THR A 426 -3.17 10.33 30.69
CA THR A 426 -3.93 9.55 31.68
C THR A 426 -3.61 8.06 31.66
N LEU A 427 -3.05 7.55 30.56
CA LEU A 427 -2.79 6.14 30.32
C LEU A 427 -1.33 5.91 29.94
N TRP A 428 -0.79 4.77 30.37
CA TRP A 428 0.56 4.36 30.02
C TRP A 428 0.68 4.00 28.54
N ALA A 429 1.78 4.41 27.90
CA ALA A 429 2.19 3.97 26.56
C ALA A 429 1.18 4.26 25.44
N VAL A 430 0.49 5.39 25.51
CA VAL A 430 -0.42 5.84 24.45
C VAL A 430 0.25 6.95 23.65
N TRP A 431 0.20 6.82 22.32
CA TRP A 431 0.51 7.93 21.42
C TRP A 431 -0.61 8.96 21.48
N MET A 432 -0.26 10.17 21.84
CA MET A 432 -1.13 11.33 21.71
C MET A 432 -0.97 11.90 20.31
N LEU A 433 -2.07 12.26 19.67
CA LEU A 433 -2.10 12.87 18.36
C LEU A 433 -2.68 14.28 18.45
N PHE A 434 -1.95 15.23 17.88
CA PHE A 434 -2.38 16.61 17.66
C PHE A 434 -2.41 16.81 16.14
N ALA A 435 -3.59 16.78 15.54
CA ALA A 435 -3.76 16.76 14.10
C ALA A 435 -4.62 17.93 13.62
N SER A 436 -4.30 18.42 12.42
CA SER A 436 -5.20 19.27 11.63
C SER A 436 -5.88 18.44 10.54
N VAL A 437 -5.12 17.63 9.82
CA VAL A 437 -5.62 16.77 8.75
C VAL A 437 -6.25 15.49 9.36
N PRO A 438 -7.37 14.97 8.82
CA PRO A 438 -8.01 15.35 7.55
C PRO A 438 -9.05 16.48 7.65
N ASN A 439 -9.41 16.92 8.85
CA ASN A 439 -10.57 17.78 9.06
C ASN A 439 -10.32 19.26 8.75
N GLU A 440 -9.08 19.71 8.91
CA GLU A 440 -8.66 21.10 8.76
C GLU A 440 -7.52 21.24 7.75
N LYS A 441 -7.21 22.50 7.41
CA LYS A 441 -6.02 22.80 6.61
C LYS A 441 -4.76 22.51 7.43
N PRO A 442 -3.71 21.95 6.82
CA PRO A 442 -2.41 21.82 7.48
C PRO A 442 -1.91 23.18 7.96
N TRP A 443 -1.19 23.19 9.07
CA TRP A 443 -0.61 24.42 9.62
C TRP A 443 0.63 24.81 8.84
N SER A 444 0.75 26.09 8.51
CA SER A 444 1.97 26.64 7.91
C SER A 444 3.00 26.88 9.02
N ALA A 445 4.07 26.09 9.06
CA ALA A 445 4.94 26.01 10.22
C ALA A 445 6.44 26.18 9.88
N LYS A 446 7.15 27.00 10.64
CA LYS A 446 8.63 27.11 10.63
C LYS A 446 9.29 26.35 11.78
N GLY A 447 8.51 25.77 12.68
CA GLY A 447 9.04 24.98 13.78
C GLY A 447 7.96 24.50 14.73
N LEU A 448 8.40 23.87 15.81
CA LEU A 448 7.56 23.44 16.93
C LEU A 448 8.20 23.89 18.25
N ARG A 449 7.34 24.23 19.21
CA ARG A 449 7.71 24.36 20.62
C ARG A 449 6.95 23.33 21.43
N VAL A 450 7.64 22.63 22.31
CA VAL A 450 7.04 21.62 23.17
C VAL A 450 7.32 21.98 24.62
N THR A 451 6.26 22.20 25.39
CA THR A 451 6.35 22.55 26.81
C THR A 451 5.81 21.43 27.69
N GLY A 452 6.29 21.33 28.93
CA GLY A 452 5.98 20.25 29.87
C GLY A 452 7.15 19.29 30.11
N ASN A 453 6.91 18.21 30.88
CA ASN A 453 7.94 17.23 31.20
C ASN A 453 8.28 16.33 30.00
N THR A 454 9.22 16.76 29.17
CA THR A 454 9.72 15.95 28.03
C THR A 454 10.45 14.68 28.48
N ASN A 455 10.89 14.54 29.74
CA ASN A 455 11.52 13.29 30.19
C ASN A 455 10.53 12.12 30.28
N ALA A 456 9.24 12.40 30.52
CA ALA A 456 8.15 11.42 30.48
C ALA A 456 7.68 11.08 29.06
N HIS A 457 8.15 11.82 28.05
CA HIS A 457 7.74 11.68 26.65
C HIS A 457 8.97 11.37 25.79
N LYS A 458 9.11 10.12 25.35
CA LYS A 458 10.39 9.64 24.81
C LYS A 458 10.53 9.83 23.31
N LYS A 459 9.41 9.87 22.59
CA LYS A 459 9.40 9.88 21.13
C LYS A 459 8.35 10.85 20.62
N MET A 460 8.71 11.58 19.58
CA MET A 460 7.85 12.47 18.83
C MET A 460 7.99 12.11 17.35
N GLU A 461 6.86 12.08 16.66
CA GLU A 461 6.85 12.03 15.20
C GLU A 461 6.07 13.23 14.68
N VAL A 462 6.63 13.89 13.67
CA VAL A 462 6.06 15.08 13.05
C VAL A 462 5.74 14.76 11.61
N TRP A 463 4.49 14.99 11.23
CA TRP A 463 3.92 14.59 9.96
C TRP A 463 3.54 15.83 9.17
N ALA A 464 3.99 15.90 7.93
CA ALA A 464 3.69 16.98 7.00
C ALA A 464 2.99 16.44 5.77
N VAL A 465 2.19 17.28 5.12
CA VAL A 465 1.63 16.97 3.80
C VAL A 465 2.77 16.78 2.82
N ASP A 466 2.69 15.74 2.00
CA ASP A 466 3.67 15.51 0.95
C ASP A 466 3.68 16.68 -0.04
N PRO A 467 4.84 17.21 -0.44
CA PRO A 467 4.87 18.47 -1.19
C PRO A 467 4.21 18.36 -2.57
N ILE A 468 4.10 17.14 -3.15
CA ILE A 468 3.33 16.91 -4.37
C ILE A 468 1.82 17.12 -4.14
N ASN A 469 1.26 16.72 -3.00
CA ASN A 469 -0.17 16.98 -2.71
C ASN A 469 -0.43 18.48 -2.52
N ALA A 470 0.51 19.21 -1.91
CA ALA A 470 0.43 20.66 -1.82
C ALA A 470 0.54 21.33 -3.21
N TRP A 471 1.45 20.85 -4.06
CA TRP A 471 1.55 21.29 -5.46
C TRP A 471 0.23 21.04 -6.21
N ARG A 472 -0.37 19.86 -6.06
CA ARG A 472 -1.66 19.56 -6.69
C ARG A 472 -2.78 20.46 -6.20
N GLU A 473 -2.86 20.74 -4.90
CA GLU A 473 -3.86 21.67 -4.39
C GLU A 473 -3.75 23.04 -5.05
N ASN A 474 -2.54 23.55 -5.21
CA ASN A 474 -2.28 24.83 -5.86
C ASN A 474 -2.68 24.83 -7.35
N TYR A 475 -2.36 23.76 -8.07
CA TYR A 475 -2.59 23.64 -9.51
C TYR A 475 -3.89 22.95 -9.89
N PHE A 476 -4.66 22.37 -8.99
CA PHE A 476 -5.87 21.60 -9.33
C PHE A 476 -7.02 21.84 -8.36
N GLN A 477 -6.78 22.47 -7.20
CA GLN A 477 -7.73 22.52 -6.09
C GLN A 477 -8.19 21.11 -5.68
N ASN A 478 -7.28 20.15 -5.83
CA ASN A 478 -7.47 18.74 -5.55
C ASN A 478 -6.14 18.18 -5.04
N ARG A 479 -6.08 17.74 -3.78
CA ARG A 479 -4.88 17.09 -3.22
C ARG A 479 -4.71 15.66 -3.72
N ASP A 480 -5.79 15.04 -4.18
CA ASP A 480 -5.84 13.64 -4.51
C ASP A 480 -5.19 13.40 -5.88
N SER A 481 -4.53 12.25 -6.03
CA SER A 481 -4.06 11.78 -7.33
C SER A 481 -5.24 11.18 -8.11
N SER A 482 -6.10 12.05 -8.64
CA SER A 482 -7.31 11.69 -9.38
C SER A 482 -7.67 12.73 -10.46
N GLY A 483 -8.31 12.26 -11.53
CA GLY A 483 -8.71 13.11 -12.66
C GLY A 483 -7.52 13.86 -13.25
N ASP A 484 -7.68 15.17 -13.49
CA ASP A 484 -6.62 16.03 -14.04
C ASP A 484 -5.42 16.19 -13.10
N ALA A 485 -5.55 15.86 -11.81
CA ALA A 485 -4.47 15.92 -10.82
C ALA A 485 -3.72 14.58 -10.66
N GLU A 486 -4.14 13.52 -11.35
CA GLU A 486 -3.50 12.20 -11.26
C GLU A 486 -2.01 12.28 -11.65
N ASP A 487 -1.13 11.52 -10.97
CA ASP A 487 0.34 11.50 -11.20
C ASP A 487 0.73 11.37 -12.69
N TYR A 488 -0.07 10.63 -13.45
CA TYR A 488 0.17 10.33 -14.86
C TYR A 488 -0.69 11.13 -15.83
N ALA A 489 -1.58 12.00 -15.34
CA ALA A 489 -2.34 12.89 -16.21
C ALA A 489 -1.40 13.93 -16.85
N ASP A 490 -1.68 14.24 -18.11
CA ASP A 490 -1.06 15.30 -18.92
C ASP A 490 -2.20 16.25 -19.29
N CYS A 491 -2.52 17.17 -18.39
CA CYS A 491 -3.78 17.91 -18.46
C CYS A 491 -3.77 19.06 -19.48
N ASP A 492 -2.58 19.54 -19.86
CA ASP A 492 -2.38 20.57 -20.87
C ASP A 492 -1.93 20.02 -22.24
N GLY A 493 -1.62 18.72 -22.32
CA GLY A 493 -1.35 17.98 -23.56
C GLY A 493 0.07 18.17 -24.10
N ASP A 494 1.02 18.55 -23.24
CA ASP A 494 2.41 18.82 -23.61
C ASP A 494 3.33 17.58 -23.56
N GLN A 495 2.76 16.43 -23.17
CA GLN A 495 3.39 15.12 -22.99
C GLN A 495 4.22 14.95 -21.71
N PHE A 496 4.14 15.89 -20.77
CA PHE A 496 4.63 15.72 -19.41
C PHE A 496 3.48 15.35 -18.49
N SER A 497 3.69 14.30 -17.69
CA SER A 497 2.72 13.97 -16.67
C SER A 497 2.87 14.89 -15.46
N ASN A 498 1.81 15.06 -14.67
CA ASN A 498 1.85 15.85 -13.43
C ASN A 498 3.01 15.49 -12.49
N PHE A 499 3.36 14.21 -12.38
CA PHE A 499 4.51 13.79 -11.59
C PHE A 499 5.83 14.33 -12.16
N ALA A 500 6.00 14.31 -13.49
CA ALA A 500 7.14 14.92 -14.16
C ALA A 500 7.13 16.44 -13.96
N GLU A 501 5.99 17.09 -14.19
CA GLU A 501 5.79 18.53 -14.00
C GLU A 501 6.17 18.98 -12.58
N TYR A 502 5.71 18.25 -11.55
CA TYR A 502 6.08 18.50 -10.16
C TYR A 502 7.58 18.34 -9.90
N ALA A 503 8.19 17.28 -10.43
CA ALA A 503 9.61 16.98 -10.24
C ALA A 503 10.51 18.02 -10.91
N PHE A 504 10.07 18.56 -12.03
CA PHE A 504 10.82 19.52 -12.84
C PHE A 504 10.36 20.97 -12.70
N CYS A 505 9.46 21.24 -11.76
CA CYS A 505 8.98 22.59 -11.43
C CYS A 505 8.31 23.33 -12.60
N SER A 506 7.64 22.62 -13.50
CA SER A 506 6.80 23.22 -14.53
C SER A 506 5.34 23.39 -14.08
N ASP A 507 4.55 24.08 -14.90
CA ASP A 507 3.15 24.42 -14.63
C ASP A 507 2.29 23.46 -15.45
N PRO A 508 1.60 22.50 -14.82
CA PRO A 508 0.91 21.43 -15.53
C PRO A 508 -0.32 21.93 -16.30
N ARG A 509 -0.70 23.21 -16.15
CA ARG A 509 -1.81 23.86 -16.86
C ARG A 509 -1.35 24.72 -18.04
N ASP A 510 -0.05 24.84 -18.26
CA ASP A 510 0.52 25.65 -19.32
C ASP A 510 1.49 24.82 -20.16
N SER A 511 1.00 24.33 -21.31
CA SER A 511 1.79 23.54 -22.28
C SER A 511 3.06 24.23 -22.82
N SER A 512 3.27 25.50 -22.50
CA SER A 512 4.49 26.25 -22.80
C SER A 512 5.51 26.28 -21.65
N SER A 513 5.10 25.89 -20.43
CA SER A 513 5.91 25.77 -19.22
C SER A 513 6.80 24.54 -19.31
N ARG A 514 7.90 24.66 -20.04
CA ARG A 514 8.82 23.53 -20.25
C ARG A 514 9.94 23.56 -19.23
N PRO A 515 10.17 22.48 -18.48
CA PRO A 515 11.24 22.44 -17.49
C PRO A 515 12.66 22.37 -18.08
N ILE A 516 12.75 22.20 -19.40
CA ILE A 516 13.98 22.00 -20.15
C ILE A 516 14.29 23.26 -20.94
N ALA A 517 15.33 23.98 -20.51
CA ALA A 517 15.91 25.06 -21.30
C ALA A 517 17.07 24.53 -22.13
N LEU A 518 16.99 24.72 -23.46
CA LEU A 518 18.12 24.46 -24.36
C LEU A 518 19.07 25.65 -24.31
N ALA A 519 20.28 25.43 -23.81
CA ALA A 519 21.33 26.43 -23.80
C ALA A 519 22.45 26.01 -24.77
N VAL A 520 22.66 26.78 -25.84
CA VAL A 520 23.92 26.71 -26.59
C VAL A 520 24.92 27.54 -25.82
N GLU A 521 25.92 26.89 -25.22
CA GLU A 521 26.89 27.64 -24.43
C GLU A 521 27.67 28.63 -25.30
N PRO A 522 27.84 29.87 -24.84
CA PRO A 522 28.62 30.89 -25.55
C PRO A 522 30.15 30.67 -25.48
N THR A 523 30.61 29.54 -24.91
CA THR A 523 32.04 29.24 -24.78
C THR A 523 32.68 28.91 -26.14
N SER A 524 34.03 29.01 -26.22
CA SER A 524 34.81 28.80 -27.46
C SER A 524 34.58 27.45 -28.14
N ASP A 525 34.02 26.50 -27.40
CA ASP A 525 33.95 25.09 -27.78
C ASP A 525 32.57 24.68 -28.30
N LYS A 526 31.58 25.61 -28.36
CA LYS A 526 30.24 25.38 -28.98
C LYS A 526 29.59 24.03 -28.63
N ALA A 527 29.70 23.60 -27.37
CA ALA A 527 29.04 22.38 -26.92
C ALA A 527 27.52 22.60 -26.81
N LEU A 528 26.75 21.55 -27.06
CA LEU A 528 25.32 21.57 -26.76
C LEU A 528 25.14 21.34 -25.25
N GLY A 529 24.43 22.26 -24.60
CA GLY A 529 24.04 22.18 -23.20
C GLY A 529 22.53 21.98 -23.07
N ILE A 530 22.13 21.21 -22.06
CA ILE A 530 20.75 21.13 -21.60
C ILE A 530 20.74 21.56 -20.14
N GLU A 531 19.89 22.53 -19.81
CA GLU A 531 19.59 22.90 -18.43
C GLU A 531 18.22 22.32 -18.07
N ILE A 532 18.18 21.65 -16.93
CA ILE A 532 16.96 21.04 -16.38
C ILE A 532 16.75 21.68 -15.02
N LEU A 533 15.59 22.33 -14.87
CA LEU A 533 15.11 22.76 -13.57
C LEU A 533 14.54 21.55 -12.84
N CYS A 534 14.85 21.39 -11.56
CA CYS A 534 14.24 20.37 -10.72
C CYS A 534 14.00 20.88 -9.31
N ARG A 535 13.12 20.21 -8.56
CA ARG A 535 12.82 20.60 -7.18
C ARG A 535 13.95 20.18 -6.24
N ALA A 536 14.40 21.10 -5.38
CA ALA A 536 15.39 20.81 -4.34
C ALA A 536 14.83 19.79 -3.33
N GLY A 537 15.70 18.95 -2.77
CA GLY A 537 15.33 17.98 -1.74
C GLY A 537 14.53 16.77 -2.22
N LEU A 538 14.07 16.72 -3.47
CA LEU A 538 13.72 15.45 -4.09
C LEU A 538 15.00 14.61 -4.22
N VAL A 539 14.90 13.30 -3.99
CA VAL A 539 15.95 12.38 -4.44
C VAL A 539 16.02 12.54 -5.95
N VAL A 540 17.01 13.31 -6.40
CA VAL A 540 17.14 13.72 -7.79
C VAL A 540 17.19 12.43 -8.62
N PRO A 541 16.27 12.23 -9.59
CA PRO A 541 16.36 11.07 -10.46
C PRO A 541 17.75 11.06 -11.08
N THR A 542 18.39 9.90 -11.10
CA THR A 542 19.76 9.83 -11.59
C THR A 542 19.73 10.13 -13.08
N TYR A 543 20.29 11.28 -13.47
CA TYR A 543 20.25 11.68 -14.86
C TYR A 543 21.30 10.94 -15.68
N THR A 544 20.90 10.37 -16.80
CA THR A 544 21.84 9.86 -17.81
C THR A 544 21.77 10.75 -19.04
N ALA A 545 22.86 11.46 -19.32
CA ALA A 545 22.98 12.24 -20.54
C ALA A 545 23.68 11.41 -21.63
N GLU A 546 23.02 11.31 -22.77
CA GLU A 546 23.53 10.62 -23.95
C GLU A 546 23.60 11.58 -25.13
N TYR A 547 24.64 11.42 -25.95
CA TYR A 547 24.79 12.20 -27.17
C TYR A 547 24.83 11.31 -28.41
N SER A 548 24.50 11.91 -29.55
CA SER A 548 24.57 11.25 -30.85
C SER A 548 25.06 12.20 -31.94
N LEU A 549 25.73 11.62 -32.94
CA LEU A 549 26.11 12.32 -34.18
C LEU A 549 25.05 12.19 -35.27
N ASP A 550 24.20 11.17 -35.20
CA ASP A 550 23.34 10.72 -36.31
C ASP A 550 21.91 10.30 -35.89
N MET A 551 21.57 10.43 -34.60
CA MET A 551 20.34 9.94 -33.96
C MET A 551 20.14 8.42 -33.99
N LYS A 552 21.10 7.64 -34.50
CA LYS A 552 21.02 6.18 -34.61
C LYS A 552 21.82 5.48 -33.51
N LYS A 553 23.01 6.00 -33.21
CA LYS A 553 23.85 5.49 -32.13
C LYS A 553 23.95 6.54 -31.02
N TRP A 554 23.57 6.14 -29.82
CA TRP A 554 23.68 6.96 -28.62
C TRP A 554 24.85 6.46 -27.77
N THR A 555 25.61 7.40 -27.23
CA THR A 555 26.74 7.12 -26.35
C THR A 555 26.47 7.81 -25.03
N VAL A 556 26.53 7.04 -23.93
CA VAL A 556 26.56 7.59 -22.58
C VAL A 556 27.85 8.38 -22.42
N GLY A 557 27.74 9.64 -22.03
CA GLY A 557 28.91 10.50 -21.86
C GLY A 557 28.63 11.99 -21.93
N GLY A 558 27.37 12.43 -21.80
CA GLY A 558 27.13 13.79 -21.31
C GLY A 558 27.52 13.83 -19.83
N GLU A 559 28.37 14.78 -19.47
CA GLU A 559 28.76 14.98 -18.08
C GLU A 559 27.82 16.01 -17.45
N LEU A 560 27.46 15.77 -16.18
CA LEU A 560 26.87 16.82 -15.36
C LEU A 560 27.96 17.90 -15.19
N ASP A 561 27.68 19.11 -15.68
CA ASP A 561 28.60 20.23 -15.64
C ASP A 561 28.60 20.85 -14.24
N GLY A 562 29.34 20.20 -13.33
CA GLY A 562 29.41 20.57 -11.92
C GLY A 562 28.29 19.98 -11.06
N ALA A 563 28.13 20.49 -9.84
CA ALA A 563 26.97 20.16 -9.01
C ALA A 563 25.74 20.98 -9.46
N PRO A 564 24.51 20.47 -9.27
CA PRO A 564 23.31 21.27 -9.52
C PRO A 564 23.37 22.60 -8.75
N PHE A 565 23.01 23.70 -9.41
CA PHE A 565 23.02 25.03 -8.82
C PHE A 565 21.72 25.26 -8.05
N ASP A 566 21.81 25.55 -6.76
CA ASP A 566 20.66 25.91 -5.93
C ASP A 566 20.21 27.34 -6.23
N ASN A 567 18.97 27.47 -6.70
CA ASN A 567 18.39 28.75 -7.09
C ASN A 567 17.91 29.58 -5.87
N GLY A 568 17.88 29.00 -4.67
CA GLY A 568 17.47 29.67 -3.42
C GLY A 568 15.96 29.86 -3.27
N ASP A 569 15.17 29.21 -4.13
CA ASP A 569 13.70 29.24 -4.16
C ASP A 569 13.08 27.83 -4.02
N GLY A 570 13.88 26.86 -3.55
CA GLY A 570 13.47 25.45 -3.47
C GLY A 570 13.62 24.70 -4.79
N THR A 571 14.31 25.26 -5.79
CA THR A 571 14.66 24.58 -7.04
C THR A 571 16.18 24.49 -7.26
N LEU A 572 16.61 23.49 -8.02
CA LEU A 572 17.97 23.27 -8.46
C LEU A 572 18.02 23.32 -10.00
N THR A 573 19.11 23.84 -10.55
CA THR A 573 19.39 23.80 -11.98
C THR A 573 20.51 22.81 -12.25
N ALA A 574 20.20 21.70 -12.91
CA ALA A 574 21.20 20.72 -13.38
C ALA A 574 21.58 21.02 -14.83
N ARG A 575 22.88 21.14 -15.11
CA ARG A 575 23.39 21.38 -16.47
C ARG A 575 24.10 20.14 -16.99
N PHE A 576 23.72 19.70 -18.19
CA PHE A 576 24.35 18.59 -18.90
C PHE A 576 25.04 19.10 -20.14
N ARG A 577 26.27 18.67 -20.37
CA ARG A 577 27.09 19.11 -21.49
C ARG A 577 27.54 17.95 -22.35
N SER A 578 27.44 18.09 -23.67
CA SER A 578 28.06 17.13 -24.59
C SER A 578 29.59 17.25 -24.54
N PRO A 579 30.36 16.15 -24.60
CA PRO A 579 31.81 16.16 -24.39
C PRO A 579 32.64 16.85 -25.49
N ALA A 580 32.05 17.30 -26.62
CA ALA A 580 32.76 18.03 -27.67
C ALA A 580 31.87 18.92 -28.58
N ALA A 581 32.50 19.86 -29.29
CA ALA A 581 31.93 20.83 -30.24
C ALA A 581 31.19 20.26 -31.48
N LEU A 582 31.29 18.95 -31.73
CA LEU A 582 30.85 18.31 -32.98
C LEU A 582 29.57 17.49 -32.83
N HIS A 583 28.98 17.45 -31.64
CA HIS A 583 27.76 16.67 -31.41
C HIS A 583 26.51 17.45 -31.82
N ARG A 584 25.63 16.77 -32.56
CA ARG A 584 24.41 17.37 -33.12
C ARG A 584 23.19 17.16 -32.23
N PHE A 585 23.20 16.11 -31.41
CA PHE A 585 22.06 15.68 -30.63
C PHE A 585 22.50 15.30 -29.22
N LEU A 586 21.74 15.74 -28.22
CA LEU A 586 21.88 15.41 -26.80
C LEU A 586 20.48 15.06 -26.28
N ARG A 587 20.39 14.02 -25.44
CA ARG A 587 19.17 13.67 -24.70
C ARG A 587 19.54 13.35 -23.26
N VAL A 588 18.61 13.62 -22.34
CA VAL A 588 18.77 13.32 -20.91
C VAL A 588 17.61 12.44 -20.49
N PHE A 589 17.93 11.37 -19.78
CA PHE A 589 16.96 10.50 -19.12
C PHE A 589 16.99 10.78 -17.63
N ALA A 590 15.82 10.95 -17.03
CA ALA A 590 15.65 10.77 -15.60
C ALA A 590 15.43 9.28 -15.34
N ASN A 591 16.28 8.65 -14.54
CA ASN A 591 16.09 7.26 -14.09
C ASN A 591 15.58 7.20 -12.66
#